data_AF-A0A839P9E1-F1
#
_entry.id   AF-A0A839P9E1-F1
#
_cell.length_a   1.000
_cell.length_b   1.000
_cell.length_c   1.000
_cell.angle_alpha   90.00
_cell.angle_beta   90.00
_cell.angle_gamma   90.00
#
_symmetry.space_group_name_H-M   'P 1'
#
loop_
_entity.id
_entity.type
_entity.pdbx_description
1 polymer ?
#
loop_
_entity_poly.entity_id
_entity_poly.type
_entity_poly.pdbx_seq_one_letter_code
_entity_poly.pdbx_strand_id
1 'polypeptide(L)'
;METSEQEAETARLVTLTADVVSAYVSNNHVQSAELPKLLGEVHEAIRSVTMSGRPSAETGPPKATPQEIRKSISHDFLVSFEDGKPYKTLRRHLTLRGLSPEQYRAKWGLPNDYPMTSASYSEQRSELARALGLGQQRRRIAEPEPEAAPEPVAAEPEPAPEKKRRAPRRKKEA
;
A
#
# COMPACT_ATOMS: atom_id res chain seq x y z
N MET A 1 -5.45 -15.33 -37.94
CA MET A 1 -4.51 -16.30 -37.36
C MET A 1 -4.84 -16.63 -35.91
N GLU A 2 -5.43 -15.70 -35.14
CA GLU A 2 -5.77 -15.94 -33.72
C GLU A 2 -6.95 -16.92 -33.48
N THR A 3 -7.92 -17.01 -34.39
CA THR A 3 -9.08 -17.92 -34.22
C THR A 3 -8.73 -19.40 -34.38
N SER A 4 -7.79 -19.74 -35.26
CA SER A 4 -7.35 -21.13 -35.48
C SER A 4 -6.58 -21.72 -34.29
N GLU A 5 -5.84 -20.88 -33.55
CA GLU A 5 -5.13 -21.34 -32.35
C GLU A 5 -6.09 -21.63 -31.19
N GLN A 6 -7.15 -20.83 -31.06
CA GLN A 6 -8.20 -21.04 -30.05
C GLN A 6 -9.01 -22.31 -30.32
N GLU A 7 -9.31 -22.62 -31.58
CA GLU A 7 -9.98 -23.88 -31.95
C GLU A 7 -9.09 -25.10 -31.64
N ALA A 8 -7.78 -25.01 -31.89
CA ALA A 8 -6.84 -26.09 -31.55
C ALA A 8 -6.71 -26.29 -30.02
N GLU A 9 -6.69 -25.19 -29.26
CA GLU A 9 -6.62 -25.24 -27.80
C GLU A 9 -7.90 -25.83 -27.19
N THR A 10 -9.07 -25.42 -27.70
CA THR A 10 -10.36 -25.97 -27.24
C THR A 10 -10.48 -27.46 -27.57
N ALA A 11 -10.09 -27.89 -28.77
CA ALA A 11 -10.04 -29.31 -29.12
C ALA A 11 -9.15 -30.11 -28.16
N ARG A 12 -7.98 -29.57 -27.82
CA ARG A 12 -7.05 -30.20 -26.87
C ARG A 12 -7.64 -30.30 -25.46
N LEU A 13 -8.30 -29.24 -24.97
CA LEU A 13 -8.97 -29.24 -23.66
C LEU A 13 -10.09 -30.27 -23.59
N VAL A 14 -10.86 -30.40 -24.68
CA VAL A 14 -11.91 -31.41 -24.79
C VAL A 14 -11.32 -32.82 -24.72
N THR A 15 -10.23 -33.11 -25.44
CA THR A 15 -9.55 -34.41 -25.38
C THR A 15 -9.04 -34.73 -23.97
N LEU A 16 -8.36 -33.79 -23.31
CA LEU A 16 -7.88 -33.97 -21.94
C LEU A 16 -9.02 -34.21 -20.94
N THR A 17 -10.12 -33.49 -21.09
CA THR A 17 -11.31 -33.68 -20.24
C THR A 17 -11.90 -35.08 -20.45
N ALA A 18 -12.04 -35.52 -21.70
CA ALA A 18 -12.57 -36.84 -22.04
C ALA A 18 -11.70 -37.96 -21.47
N ASP A 19 -10.37 -37.83 -21.56
CA ASP A 19 -9.43 -38.81 -21.02
C ASP A 19 -9.57 -38.94 -19.49
N VAL A 20 -9.63 -37.81 -18.76
CA VAL A 20 -9.78 -37.80 -17.29
C VAL A 20 -11.13 -38.39 -16.86
N VAL A 21 -12.22 -38.00 -17.52
CA VAL A 21 -13.56 -38.51 -17.19
C VAL A 21 -13.68 -39.99 -17.52
N SER A 22 -13.08 -40.46 -18.63
CA SER A 22 -13.07 -41.87 -18.99
C SER A 22 -12.34 -42.72 -17.94
N ALA A 23 -11.18 -42.26 -17.44
CA ALA A 23 -10.45 -42.93 -16.37
C ALA A 23 -11.27 -42.96 -15.06
N TYR A 24 -11.93 -41.85 -14.72
CA TYR A 24 -12.76 -41.77 -13.51
C TYR A 24 -13.94 -42.74 -13.57
N VAL A 25 -14.70 -42.76 -14.67
CA VAL A 25 -15.88 -43.63 -14.83
C VAL A 25 -15.48 -45.11 -15.00
N SER A 26 -14.27 -45.40 -15.49
CA SER A 26 -13.80 -46.79 -15.58
C SER A 26 -13.55 -47.42 -14.19
N ASN A 27 -13.26 -46.60 -13.19
CA ASN A 27 -12.93 -47.05 -11.83
C ASN A 27 -14.03 -46.70 -10.79
N ASN A 28 -15.05 -45.92 -11.18
CA ASN A 28 -16.11 -45.44 -10.29
C ASN A 28 -17.48 -45.55 -10.98
N HIS A 29 -18.50 -45.98 -10.23
CA HIS A 29 -19.86 -46.00 -10.76
C HIS A 29 -20.49 -44.60 -10.70
N VAL A 30 -20.90 -44.07 -11.85
CA VAL A 30 -21.52 -42.74 -11.98
C VAL A 30 -22.87 -42.90 -12.67
N GLN A 31 -23.90 -42.22 -12.17
CA GLN A 31 -25.22 -42.26 -12.80
C GLN A 31 -25.23 -41.44 -14.10
N SER A 32 -25.98 -41.90 -15.10
CA SER A 32 -26.06 -41.20 -16.42
C SER A 32 -26.51 -39.74 -16.31
N ALA A 33 -27.28 -39.40 -15.27
CA ALA A 33 -27.73 -38.03 -15.00
C ALA A 33 -26.62 -37.10 -14.49
N GLU A 34 -25.56 -37.64 -13.89
CA GLU A 34 -24.46 -36.86 -13.31
C GLU A 34 -23.31 -36.63 -14.30
N LEU A 35 -23.25 -37.40 -15.39
CA LEU A 35 -22.19 -37.30 -16.41
C LEU A 35 -22.06 -35.89 -17.03
N PRO A 36 -23.15 -35.18 -17.41
CA PRO A 36 -23.01 -33.83 -17.98
C PRO A 36 -22.44 -32.83 -16.98
N LYS A 37 -22.82 -32.96 -15.70
CA LYS A 37 -22.33 -32.11 -14.62
C LYS A 37 -20.84 -32.35 -14.37
N LEU A 38 -20.44 -33.62 -14.25
CA LEU A 38 -19.04 -34.01 -14.06
C LEU A 38 -18.15 -33.52 -15.23
N LEU A 39 -18.62 -33.67 -16.46
CA LEU A 39 -17.88 -33.21 -17.65
C LEU A 39 -17.70 -31.69 -17.63
N GLY A 40 -18.73 -30.94 -17.26
CA GLY A 40 -18.66 -29.49 -17.10
C GLY A 40 -17.65 -29.06 -16.02
N GLU A 41 -17.72 -29.67 -14.84
CA GLU A 41 -16.83 -29.36 -13.71
C GLU A 41 -15.36 -29.66 -14.03
N VAL A 42 -15.07 -30.81 -14.66
CA VAL A 42 -13.70 -31.18 -15.03
C VAL A 42 -13.18 -30.29 -16.17
N HIS A 43 -14.00 -30.00 -17.18
CA HIS A 43 -13.64 -29.10 -18.26
C HIS A 43 -13.33 -27.69 -17.75
N GLU A 44 -14.16 -27.17 -16.83
CA GLU A 44 -13.93 -25.88 -16.18
C GLU A 44 -12.68 -25.90 -15.30
N ALA A 45 -12.45 -26.97 -14.52
CA ALA A 45 -11.25 -27.12 -13.72
C ALA A 45 -9.98 -27.13 -14.58
N ILE A 46 -9.94 -27.92 -15.65
CA ILE A 46 -8.78 -27.98 -16.56
C ILE A 46 -8.59 -26.63 -17.25
N ARG A 47 -9.67 -26.02 -17.76
CA ARG A 47 -9.62 -24.68 -18.36
C ARG A 47 -9.12 -23.64 -17.36
N SER A 48 -9.56 -23.72 -16.10
CA SER A 48 -9.10 -22.80 -15.05
C SER A 48 -7.60 -22.96 -14.83
N VAL A 49 -7.05 -24.17 -14.83
CA VAL A 49 -5.62 -24.43 -14.62
C VAL A 49 -4.79 -24.04 -15.85
N THR A 50 -5.25 -24.34 -17.06
CA THR A 50 -4.54 -23.97 -18.30
C THR A 50 -4.55 -22.46 -18.53
N MET A 51 -5.66 -21.78 -18.19
CA MET A 51 -5.73 -20.32 -18.25
C MET A 51 -5.06 -19.65 -17.04
N SER A 52 -5.06 -20.28 -15.85
CA SER A 52 -4.40 -19.77 -14.62
C SER A 52 -2.91 -20.12 -14.50
N GLY A 53 -2.31 -20.73 -15.53
CA GLY A 53 -0.85 -20.69 -15.72
C GLY A 53 -0.33 -19.26 -15.94
N ARG A 54 -1.23 -18.30 -16.13
CA ARG A 54 -1.00 -16.87 -15.95
C ARG A 54 -1.70 -16.49 -14.64
N PRO A 55 -1.00 -16.01 -13.59
CA PRO A 55 -1.69 -15.49 -12.41
C PRO A 55 -2.72 -14.49 -12.93
N SER A 56 -3.98 -14.64 -12.49
CA SER A 56 -5.11 -13.81 -12.89
C SER A 56 -4.64 -12.37 -13.12
N ALA A 57 -4.40 -12.05 -14.40
CA ALA A 57 -4.11 -10.71 -14.82
C ALA A 57 -5.47 -10.03 -14.86
N GLU A 58 -5.97 -9.66 -13.68
CA GLU A 58 -6.84 -8.51 -13.59
C GLU A 58 -6.09 -7.35 -14.24
N THR A 59 -6.46 -7.08 -15.49
CA THR A 59 -6.32 -5.86 -16.26
C THR A 59 -5.60 -4.71 -15.53
N GLY A 60 -4.33 -4.51 -15.87
CA GLY A 60 -3.50 -3.36 -15.45
C GLY A 60 -2.74 -3.57 -14.14
N PRO A 61 -1.73 -2.74 -13.81
CA PRO A 61 -1.10 -2.80 -12.49
C PRO A 61 -2.23 -2.65 -11.46
N PRO A 62 -2.47 -3.63 -10.59
CA PRO A 62 -3.63 -3.61 -9.73
C PRO A 62 -3.49 -2.37 -8.87
N LYS A 63 -4.34 -1.37 -9.11
CA LYS A 63 -4.58 -0.35 -8.12
C LYS A 63 -5.06 -1.13 -6.91
N ALA A 64 -4.23 -1.19 -5.87
CA ALA A 64 -4.55 -1.96 -4.69
C ALA A 64 -5.95 -1.56 -4.24
N THR A 65 -6.85 -2.53 -4.09
CA THR A 65 -8.22 -2.22 -3.71
C THR A 65 -8.20 -1.51 -2.34
N PRO A 66 -9.14 -0.60 -2.04
CA PRO A 66 -9.18 0.06 -0.73
C PRO A 66 -9.21 -0.93 0.44
N GLN A 67 -9.76 -2.13 0.21
CA GLN A 67 -9.83 -3.22 1.18
C GLN A 67 -8.46 -3.87 1.40
N GLU A 68 -7.67 -4.09 0.35
CA GLU A 68 -6.30 -4.61 0.46
C GLU A 68 -5.36 -3.59 1.08
N ILE A 69 -5.50 -2.30 0.74
CA ILE A 69 -4.73 -1.22 1.38
C ILE A 69 -4.99 -1.22 2.88
N ARG A 70 -6.27 -1.28 3.30
CA ARG A 70 -6.63 -1.37 4.72
C ARG A 70 -6.09 -2.63 5.39
N LYS A 71 -6.16 -3.79 4.73
CA LYS A 71 -5.60 -5.05 5.24
C LYS A 71 -4.08 -5.05 5.35
N SER A 72 -3.39 -4.30 4.48
CA SER A 72 -1.92 -4.21 4.49
C SER A 72 -1.37 -3.44 5.69
N ILE A 73 -2.21 -2.61 6.35
CA ILE A 73 -1.82 -1.79 7.49
C ILE A 73 -2.27 -2.50 8.76
N SER A 74 -1.32 -3.07 9.49
CA SER A 74 -1.54 -3.57 10.85
C SER A 74 -0.76 -2.73 11.86
N HIS A 75 -1.18 -2.75 13.12
CA HIS A 75 -0.51 -1.99 14.19
C HIS A 75 0.97 -2.40 14.34
N ASP A 76 1.24 -3.70 14.27
CA ASP A 76 2.58 -4.26 14.46
C ASP A 76 3.45 -4.30 13.20
N PHE A 77 2.83 -4.47 12.03
CA PHE A 77 3.53 -4.68 10.76
C PHE A 77 2.75 -4.13 9.58
N LEU A 78 3.47 -3.84 8.49
CA LEU A 78 2.90 -3.52 7.19
C LEU A 78 3.22 -4.65 6.22
N VAL A 79 2.24 -5.05 5.43
CA VAL A 79 2.43 -6.05 4.36
C VAL A 79 2.91 -5.35 3.10
N SER A 80 4.02 -5.81 2.51
CA SER A 80 4.51 -5.28 1.23
C SER A 80 3.71 -5.86 0.06
N PHE A 81 3.28 -5.01 -0.88
CA PHE A 81 2.64 -5.44 -2.12
C PHE A 81 3.63 -6.05 -3.12
N GLU A 82 4.94 -5.87 -2.94
CA GLU A 82 5.95 -6.51 -3.80
C GLU A 82 6.11 -8.00 -3.50
N ASP A 83 6.05 -8.38 -2.22
CA ASP A 83 6.44 -9.72 -1.74
C ASP A 83 5.36 -10.43 -0.92
N GLY A 84 4.31 -9.73 -0.49
CA GLY A 84 3.31 -10.25 0.45
C GLY A 84 3.81 -10.49 1.88
N LYS A 85 5.05 -10.10 2.20
CA LYS A 85 5.66 -10.34 3.52
C LYS A 85 5.39 -9.19 4.51
N PRO A 86 5.22 -9.49 5.81
CA PRO A 86 5.07 -8.49 6.85
C PRO A 86 6.42 -7.86 7.23
N TYR A 87 6.45 -6.54 7.32
CA TYR A 87 7.62 -5.75 7.70
C TYR A 87 7.26 -4.67 8.72
N LYS A 88 8.11 -4.43 9.71
CA LYS A 88 7.97 -3.27 10.62
C LYS A 88 8.21 -1.94 9.90
N THR A 89 9.10 -1.93 8.92
CA THR A 89 9.42 -0.74 8.09
C THR A 89 9.53 -1.13 6.62
N LEU A 90 8.67 -0.56 5.77
CA LEU A 90 8.76 -0.75 4.33
C LEU A 90 9.94 0.01 3.72
N ARG A 91 10.39 1.11 4.33
CA ARG A 91 11.52 1.91 3.81
C ARG A 91 12.77 1.07 3.52
N ARG A 92 13.19 0.23 4.47
CA ARG A 92 14.37 -0.65 4.30
C ARG A 92 14.16 -1.66 3.18
N HIS A 93 12.95 -2.20 3.06
CA HIS A 93 12.61 -3.15 2.02
C HIS A 93 12.65 -2.52 0.62
N LEU A 94 12.07 -1.31 0.48
CA LEU A 94 12.07 -0.57 -0.77
C LEU A 94 13.47 -0.13 -1.20
N THR A 95 14.31 0.33 -0.25
CA THR A 95 15.70 0.72 -0.55
C THR A 95 16.54 -0.44 -1.07
N LEU A 96 16.33 -1.65 -0.56
CA LEU A 96 17.03 -2.86 -1.05
C LEU A 96 16.68 -3.18 -2.51
N ARG A 97 15.49 -2.75 -2.96
CA ARG A 97 15.01 -2.93 -4.33
C ARG A 97 15.30 -1.72 -5.23
N GLY A 98 15.96 -0.69 -4.71
CA GLY A 98 16.18 0.57 -5.43
C GLY A 98 14.90 1.37 -5.70
N LEU A 99 13.81 1.09 -4.98
CA LEU A 99 12.52 1.78 -5.11
C LEU A 99 12.42 2.91 -4.10
N SER A 100 12.01 4.10 -4.54
CA SER A 100 11.65 5.17 -3.63
C SER A 100 10.24 4.94 -3.05
N PRO A 101 9.93 5.45 -1.84
CA PRO A 101 8.58 5.36 -1.29
C PRO A 101 7.51 5.97 -2.19
N GLU A 102 7.84 7.02 -2.94
CA GLU A 102 6.93 7.68 -3.87
C GLU A 102 6.68 6.82 -5.12
N GLN A 103 7.73 6.23 -5.68
CA GLN A 103 7.63 5.29 -6.81
C GLN A 103 6.81 4.07 -6.43
N TYR A 104 6.99 3.55 -5.22
CA TYR A 104 6.17 2.44 -4.71
C TYR A 104 4.69 2.81 -4.61
N ARG A 105 4.36 4.00 -4.09
CA ARG A 105 2.97 4.48 -4.06
C ARG A 105 2.38 4.64 -5.45
N ALA A 106 3.14 5.23 -6.39
CA ALA A 106 2.69 5.41 -7.77
C ALA A 106 2.49 4.07 -8.50
N LYS A 107 3.41 3.11 -8.29
CA LYS A 107 3.38 1.78 -8.92
C LYS A 107 2.13 0.99 -8.58
N TRP A 108 1.69 1.07 -7.33
CA TRP A 108 0.57 0.28 -6.80
C TRP A 108 -0.71 1.12 -6.56
N GLY A 109 -0.68 2.41 -6.90
CA GLY A 109 -1.81 3.33 -6.72
C GLY A 109 -2.19 3.60 -5.26
N LEU A 110 -1.23 3.58 -4.34
CA LEU A 110 -1.51 3.82 -2.91
C LEU A 110 -1.77 5.31 -2.64
N PRO A 111 -2.61 5.63 -1.65
CA PRO A 111 -2.78 6.99 -1.15
C PRO A 111 -1.45 7.61 -0.71
N ASN A 112 -1.34 8.94 -0.84
CA ASN A 112 -0.18 9.68 -0.34
C ASN A 112 0.00 9.53 1.19
N ASP A 113 -1.11 9.33 1.91
CA ASP A 113 -1.14 9.12 3.37
C ASP A 113 -0.76 7.68 3.79
N TYR A 114 -0.35 6.82 2.85
CA TYR A 114 0.02 5.45 3.21
C TYR A 114 1.29 5.42 4.07
N PRO A 115 1.23 4.80 5.28
CA PRO A 115 2.36 4.73 6.19
C PRO A 115 3.48 3.86 5.61
N MET A 116 4.73 4.20 5.90
CA MET A 116 5.91 3.41 5.48
C MET A 116 6.54 2.64 6.64
N THR A 117 6.00 2.81 7.85
CA THR A 117 6.46 2.24 9.10
C THR A 117 5.25 1.87 9.94
N SER A 118 5.34 0.80 10.73
CA SER A 118 4.25 0.38 11.60
C SER A 118 4.01 1.39 12.73
N ALA A 119 2.79 1.37 13.26
CA ALA A 119 2.41 2.21 14.38
C ALA A 119 3.28 1.87 15.60
N SER A 120 3.44 0.58 15.92
CA SER A 120 4.26 0.12 17.04
C SER A 120 5.74 0.54 16.92
N TYR A 121 6.31 0.52 15.71
CA TYR A 121 7.69 0.98 15.48
C TYR A 121 7.82 2.50 15.68
N SER A 122 6.80 3.26 15.26
CA SER A 122 6.76 4.72 15.40
C SER A 122 6.60 5.14 16.86
N GLU A 123 5.77 4.43 17.62
CA GLU A 123 5.57 4.63 19.07
C GLU A 123 6.85 4.38 19.85
N GLN A 124 7.49 3.21 19.68
CA GLN A 124 8.75 2.85 20.34
C GLN A 124 9.85 3.89 20.06
N ARG A 125 9.98 4.35 18.81
CA ARG A 125 10.98 5.36 18.47
C ARG A 125 10.66 6.72 19.07
N SER A 126 9.38 7.09 19.14
CA SER A 126 8.94 8.35 19.74
C SER A 126 9.16 8.38 21.26
N GLU A 127 8.93 7.28 21.95
CA GLU A 127 9.18 7.13 23.39
C GLU A 127 10.66 7.27 23.71
N LEU A 128 11.52 6.57 22.96
CA LEU A 128 12.97 6.72 23.08
C LEU A 128 13.42 8.16 22.80
N ALA A 129 12.85 8.82 21.79
CA ALA A 129 13.18 10.21 21.50
C ALA A 129 12.75 11.16 22.64
N ARG A 130 11.56 10.96 23.22
CA ARG A 130 11.09 11.73 24.38
C ARG A 130 11.96 11.49 25.61
N ALA A 131 12.35 10.24 25.87
CA ALA A 131 13.27 9.89 26.95
C ALA A 131 14.65 10.53 26.77
N LEU A 132 15.11 10.65 25.52
CA LEU A 132 16.35 11.33 25.15
C LEU A 132 16.22 12.86 25.03
N GLY A 133 15.06 13.44 25.36
CA GLY A 133 14.85 14.90 25.39
C GLY A 133 14.63 15.57 24.03
N LEU A 134 14.51 14.80 22.95
CA LEU A 134 14.25 15.31 21.60
C LEU A 134 12.75 15.67 21.47
N GLY A 135 12.44 16.98 21.44
CA GLY A 135 11.06 17.49 21.26
C GLY A 135 10.54 18.43 22.35
N GLN A 136 11.30 18.68 23.43
CA GLN A 136 10.90 19.57 24.53
C GLN A 136 11.08 21.07 24.25
N GLN A 137 11.67 21.46 23.11
CA GLN A 137 11.94 22.87 22.78
C GLN A 137 10.67 23.73 22.60
N ARG A 138 9.54 23.14 22.18
CA ARG A 138 8.28 23.90 22.05
C ARG A 138 7.53 24.09 23.38
N ARG A 139 7.71 23.19 24.36
CA ARG A 139 7.01 23.28 25.65
C ARG A 139 7.57 24.38 26.55
N ARG A 140 8.86 24.73 26.40
CA ARG A 140 9.48 25.87 27.11
C ARG A 140 9.04 27.26 26.63
N ILE A 141 8.36 27.36 25.48
CA ILE A 141 7.82 28.64 24.96
C ILE A 141 6.35 28.84 25.39
N ALA A 142 5.71 27.80 25.94
CA ALA A 142 4.32 27.80 26.38
C ALA A 142 4.19 27.51 27.88
N GLU A 143 5.07 28.10 28.70
CA GLU A 143 4.70 28.39 30.09
C GLU A 143 3.78 29.62 30.07
N PRO A 144 2.53 29.52 30.52
CA PRO A 144 1.67 30.67 30.65
C PRO A 144 2.22 31.54 31.80
N GLU A 145 2.56 32.79 31.50
CA GLU A 145 2.70 33.81 32.53
C GLU A 145 1.46 33.76 33.44
N PRO A 146 1.63 33.72 34.78
CA PRO A 146 0.51 33.67 35.69
C PRO A 146 -0.32 34.96 35.56
N GLU A 147 -1.61 34.72 35.36
CA GLU A 147 -2.72 35.67 35.40
C GLU A 147 -2.59 36.67 36.56
N ALA A 148 -2.34 37.93 36.22
CA ALA A 148 -2.52 39.06 37.12
C ALA A 148 -3.88 39.73 36.83
N ALA A 149 -4.75 39.69 37.83
CA ALA A 149 -6.12 40.22 37.86
C ALA A 149 -6.19 41.77 37.68
N PRO A 150 -7.39 42.35 37.42
CA PRO A 150 -7.55 43.54 36.57
C PRO A 150 -7.70 44.91 37.28
N GLU A 151 -7.56 45.96 36.44
CA GLU A 151 -8.09 47.36 36.50
C GLU A 151 -7.31 48.48 37.26
N PRO A 152 -7.42 49.80 36.89
CA PRO A 152 -8.04 50.43 35.70
C PRO A 152 -7.34 51.71 35.08
N VAL A 153 -7.81 52.12 33.89
CA VAL A 153 -7.79 53.43 33.15
C VAL A 153 -6.55 54.35 33.11
N ALA A 154 -6.04 54.68 31.90
CA ALA A 154 -5.99 56.04 31.32
C ALA A 154 -5.07 56.19 30.06
N ALA A 155 -5.68 56.71 28.98
CA ALA A 155 -5.13 57.58 27.92
C ALA A 155 -4.10 57.08 26.85
N GLU A 156 -4.52 57.11 25.59
CA GLU A 156 -3.73 57.27 24.33
C GLU A 156 -3.09 58.69 24.20
N PRO A 157 -2.25 59.04 23.18
CA PRO A 157 -1.31 58.24 22.34
C PRO A 157 0.09 58.93 22.02
N GLU A 158 1.00 58.14 21.38
CA GLU A 158 2.16 58.49 20.47
C GLU A 158 3.44 59.27 20.94
N PRO A 159 4.60 59.23 20.22
CA PRO A 159 5.14 58.29 19.20
C PRO A 159 6.63 57.84 19.39
N ALA A 160 7.15 57.07 18.43
CA ALA A 160 8.41 56.29 18.34
C ALA A 160 9.78 57.01 18.53
N PRO A 161 10.89 56.24 18.55
CA PRO A 161 11.84 56.41 17.45
C PRO A 161 12.45 55.11 16.86
N GLU A 162 12.28 55.02 15.54
CA GLU A 162 13.12 54.51 14.46
C GLU A 162 14.47 53.82 14.78
N LYS A 163 14.61 52.54 14.41
CA LYS A 163 15.91 51.84 14.28
C LYS A 163 16.19 51.44 12.82
N LYS A 164 17.12 52.21 12.24
CA LYS A 164 17.94 52.06 11.03
C LYS A 164 17.81 50.73 10.26
N ARG A 165 17.32 50.84 9.01
CA ARG A 165 17.36 49.82 7.96
C ARG A 165 18.82 49.49 7.57
N ARG A 166 19.22 48.21 7.60
CA ARG A 166 20.46 47.72 6.97
C ARG A 166 20.22 47.53 5.47
N ALA A 167 21.12 48.06 4.64
CA ALA A 167 21.09 47.93 3.18
C ALA A 167 21.35 46.48 2.70
N PRO A 168 20.73 46.04 1.59
CA PRO A 168 20.98 44.71 1.04
C PRO A 168 22.28 44.66 0.21
N ARG A 169 23.09 43.62 0.45
CA ARG A 169 24.27 43.26 -0.35
C ARG A 169 23.83 42.75 -1.73
N ARG A 170 24.34 43.37 -2.80
CA ARG A 170 24.12 42.96 -4.19
C ARG A 170 25.09 41.81 -4.54
N LYS A 171 24.56 40.73 -5.11
CA LYS A 171 25.29 39.56 -5.65
C LYS A 171 26.22 40.00 -6.80
N LYS A 172 27.41 39.40 -6.86
CA LYS A 172 28.37 39.53 -7.96
C LYS A 172 28.35 38.21 -8.75
N GLU A 173 27.87 38.24 -9.98
CA GLU A 173 28.12 37.23 -11.01
C GLU A 173 29.29 37.71 -11.86
N ALA A 174 30.28 36.84 -12.05
CA ALA A 174 31.17 36.70 -13.21
C ALA A 174 31.94 35.39 -13.03
#